data_AF-A0A7S3HVG0-F1
#
_entry.id   AF-A0A7S3HVG0-F1
#
_cell.length_a   1.000
_cell.length_b   1.000
_cell.length_c   1.000
_cell.angle_alpha   90.00
_cell.angle_beta   90.00
_cell.angle_gamma   90.00
#
_symmetry.space_group_name_H-M   'P 1'
#
loop_
_entity.id
_entity.type
_entity.pdbx_description
1 polymer ?
#
loop_
_entity_poly.entity_id
_entity_poly.type
_entity_poly.pdbx_seq_one_letter_code
_entity_poly.pdbx_strand_id
1 'polypeptide(L)'
;MPARQANGDLWDRAYWYCGAQQSKYGGESCPEFDVMEANHWGFHTTIHACDAPNEFGHFPAESCDFQGECEVDIEGAGVAERYGPGEEFDINTLKPFNVRIDYHKYDDNLVGYTTTMSQ
;
A
#
# COMPACT_ATOMS: atom_id res chain seq x y z
N MET A 1 -11.87 7.97 0.31
CA MET A 1 -12.29 8.86 -0.78
C MET A 1 -13.03 8.00 -1.78
N PRO A 2 -14.30 8.28 -2.12
CA PRO A 2 -14.99 7.47 -3.13
C PRO A 2 -14.36 7.72 -4.50
N ALA A 3 -14.21 6.64 -5.27
CA ALA A 3 -13.75 6.70 -6.63
C ALA A 3 -14.62 7.60 -7.52
N ARG A 4 -13.98 8.35 -8.43
CA ARG A 4 -14.65 9.27 -9.36
C ARG A 4 -14.25 8.96 -10.78
N GLN A 5 -15.21 9.09 -11.67
CA GLN A 5 -15.01 9.06 -13.12
C GLN A 5 -14.41 10.39 -13.60
N ALA A 6 -13.88 10.41 -14.82
CA ALA A 6 -13.26 11.60 -15.43
C ALA A 6 -14.17 12.84 -15.46
N ASN A 7 -15.50 12.65 -15.46
CA ASN A 7 -16.51 13.73 -15.44
C ASN A 7 -16.92 14.18 -14.03
N GLY A 8 -16.33 13.60 -12.98
CA GLY A 8 -16.61 13.90 -11.58
C GLY A 8 -17.74 13.10 -10.95
N ASP A 9 -18.48 12.32 -11.73
CA ASP A 9 -19.49 11.42 -11.19
C ASP A 9 -18.83 10.35 -10.31
N LEU A 10 -19.55 9.92 -9.27
CA LEU A 10 -19.09 8.82 -8.45
C LEU A 10 -19.07 7.53 -9.28
N TRP A 11 -18.05 6.71 -9.08
CA TRP A 11 -18.01 5.36 -9.62
C TRP A 11 -18.89 4.46 -8.75
N ASP A 12 -20.15 4.31 -9.14
CA ASP A 12 -21.20 3.62 -8.37
C ASP A 12 -21.13 2.08 -8.41
N ARG A 13 -20.00 1.53 -8.87
CA ARG A 13 -19.71 0.10 -8.86
C ARG A 13 -18.73 -0.25 -7.76
N ALA A 14 -18.73 -1.51 -7.34
CA ALA A 14 -17.80 -2.04 -6.33
C ALA A 14 -17.70 -1.15 -5.07
N TYR A 15 -18.81 -0.55 -4.63
CA TYR A 15 -18.87 0.34 -3.47
C TYR A 15 -17.89 1.53 -3.54
N TRP A 16 -17.76 2.16 -4.71
CA TRP A 16 -16.87 3.32 -4.91
C TRP A 16 -15.39 3.01 -4.62
N TYR A 17 -15.01 1.73 -4.72
CA TYR A 17 -13.64 1.27 -4.52
C TYR A 17 -12.72 1.76 -5.63
N CYS A 18 -11.52 2.15 -5.23
CA CYS A 18 -10.39 2.41 -6.10
C CYS A 18 -9.13 1.80 -5.48
N GLY A 19 -8.12 1.62 -6.30
CA GLY A 19 -6.77 1.22 -5.90
C GLY A 19 -5.82 1.56 -7.05
N ALA A 20 -4.52 1.58 -6.80
CA ALA A 20 -3.55 2.01 -7.80
C ALA A 20 -3.68 1.18 -9.08
N GLN A 21 -3.83 -0.14 -8.95
CA GLN A 21 -3.94 -1.06 -10.09
C GLN A 21 -5.37 -1.29 -10.61
N GLN A 22 -6.39 -0.71 -9.97
CA GLN A 22 -7.79 -1.12 -10.18
C GLN A 22 -8.30 -0.84 -11.61
N SER A 23 -7.74 0.15 -12.30
CA SER A 23 -8.02 0.44 -13.72
C SER A 23 -7.66 -0.71 -14.66
N LYS A 24 -6.65 -1.54 -14.34
CA LYS A 24 -6.32 -2.76 -15.10
C LYS A 24 -7.44 -3.80 -15.06
N TYR A 25 -8.27 -3.75 -14.02
CA TYR A 25 -9.40 -4.66 -13.80
C TYR A 25 -10.75 -4.00 -14.08
N GLY A 26 -10.75 -2.86 -14.78
CA GLY A 26 -11.96 -2.14 -15.16
C GLY A 26 -12.64 -1.38 -14.02
N GLY A 27 -11.89 -0.98 -12.98
CA GLY A 27 -12.35 -0.01 -11.98
C GLY A 27 -11.57 1.30 -12.04
N GLU A 28 -11.58 2.06 -10.95
CA GLU A 28 -11.01 3.41 -10.90
C GLU A 28 -9.69 3.44 -10.13
N SER A 29 -8.75 4.24 -10.61
CA SER A 29 -7.45 4.44 -9.96
C SER A 29 -7.53 5.48 -8.83
N CYS A 30 -6.70 5.30 -7.81
CA CYS A 30 -6.43 6.31 -6.79
C CYS A 30 -5.11 6.00 -6.05
N PRO A 31 -4.54 6.98 -5.32
CA PRO A 31 -3.38 6.74 -4.48
C PRO A 31 -3.69 5.67 -3.45
N GLU A 32 -2.77 4.73 -3.29
CA GLU A 32 -2.91 3.57 -2.41
C GLU A 32 -1.67 3.44 -1.53
N PHE A 33 -1.91 3.04 -0.27
CA PHE A 33 -0.86 2.71 0.66
C PHE A 33 -1.20 1.36 1.27
N ASP A 34 -0.52 0.34 0.77
CA ASP A 34 -0.55 -1.00 1.29
C ASP A 34 0.26 -1.10 2.58
N VAL A 35 -0.40 -0.82 3.70
CA VAL A 35 0.20 -0.90 5.04
C VAL A 35 0.72 -2.31 5.34
N MET A 36 0.01 -3.34 4.85
CA MET A 36 0.33 -4.74 5.08
C MET A 36 -0.21 -5.63 3.96
N GLU A 37 0.69 -6.08 3.09
CA GLU A 37 0.51 -7.21 2.20
C GLU A 37 1.35 -8.38 2.72
N ALA A 38 0.71 -9.34 3.35
CA ALA A 38 1.44 -10.36 4.09
C ALA A 38 0.78 -11.74 4.06
N ASN A 39 1.62 -12.74 4.28
CA ASN A 39 1.24 -14.11 4.62
C ASN A 39 2.20 -14.62 5.70
N HIS A 40 2.20 -15.93 5.99
CA HIS A 40 3.06 -16.51 7.02
C HIS A 40 4.57 -16.42 6.73
N TRP A 41 4.97 -16.18 5.49
CA TRP A 41 6.35 -16.24 5.00
C TRP A 41 6.81 -14.97 4.30
N GLY A 42 5.89 -14.04 4.04
CA GLY A 42 6.16 -12.79 3.34
C GLY A 42 5.45 -11.65 4.03
N PHE A 43 6.12 -10.49 4.06
CA PHE A 43 5.53 -9.25 4.50
C PHE A 43 6.06 -8.12 3.63
N HIS A 44 5.14 -7.30 3.13
CA HIS A 44 5.40 -6.21 2.22
C HIS A 44 4.56 -5.01 2.65
N THR A 45 5.18 -3.84 2.67
CA THR A 45 4.52 -2.55 2.81
C THR A 45 4.92 -1.73 1.60
N THR A 46 3.95 -1.11 0.91
CA THR A 46 4.21 -0.40 -0.35
C THR A 46 3.34 0.84 -0.50
N ILE A 47 3.94 1.89 -1.07
CA ILE A 47 3.23 3.10 -1.46
C ILE A 47 3.06 3.09 -2.97
N HIS A 48 1.83 3.30 -3.41
CA HIS A 48 1.47 3.55 -4.79
C HIS A 48 1.02 5.00 -4.95
N ALA A 49 1.96 5.87 -5.28
CA ALA A 49 1.67 7.28 -5.52
C ALA A 49 0.92 7.45 -6.84
N CYS A 50 0.05 8.46 -6.93
CA CYS A 50 -0.45 8.95 -8.21
C CYS A 50 -0.12 10.43 -8.35
N ASP A 51 -0.06 10.93 -9.58
CA ASP A 51 -0.09 12.37 -9.82
C ASP A 51 -1.37 13.01 -9.24
N ALA A 52 -1.36 14.33 -9.14
CA ALA A 52 -2.54 15.08 -8.71
C ALA A 52 -3.77 14.73 -9.58
N PRO A 53 -4.95 14.60 -8.96
CA PRO A 53 -6.16 14.31 -9.71
C PRO A 53 -6.52 15.49 -10.63
N ASN A 54 -7.37 15.23 -11.62
CA ASN A 54 -7.93 16.30 -12.44
C ASN A 54 -8.86 17.23 -11.63
N GLU A 55 -9.40 18.27 -12.27
CA GLU A 55 -10.29 19.24 -11.61
C GLU A 55 -11.57 18.64 -11.00
N PHE A 56 -11.93 17.42 -11.41
CA PHE A 56 -13.08 16.68 -10.93
C PHE A 56 -12.74 15.65 -9.84
N GLY A 57 -11.47 15.54 -9.45
CA GLY A 57 -11.01 14.58 -8.43
C GLY A 57 -10.84 13.15 -8.95
N HIS A 58 -10.73 12.95 -10.27
CA HIS A 58 -10.42 11.65 -10.87
C HIS A 58 -8.91 11.50 -11.10
N PHE A 59 -8.38 10.33 -10.79
CA PHE A 59 -6.99 9.96 -11.04
C PHE A 59 -6.90 9.13 -12.33
N PRO A 60 -6.27 9.64 -13.40
CA PRO A 60 -6.04 8.88 -14.62
C PRO A 60 -5.27 7.60 -14.32
N ALA A 61 -5.59 6.50 -15.00
CA ALA A 61 -4.97 5.20 -14.75
C ALA A 61 -3.44 5.25 -14.85
N GLU A 62 -2.93 5.93 -15.87
CA GLU A 62 -1.51 6.11 -16.17
C GLU A 62 -0.76 6.99 -15.17
N SER A 63 -1.49 7.71 -14.30
CA SER A 63 -0.90 8.62 -13.32
C SER A 63 -0.42 7.91 -12.05
N CYS A 64 -0.83 6.65 -11.84
CA CYS A 64 -0.53 5.90 -10.65
C CYS A 64 0.65 4.95 -10.85
N ASP A 65 1.55 4.92 -9.88
CA ASP A 65 2.61 3.94 -9.77
C ASP A 65 2.01 2.56 -9.45
N PHE A 66 1.85 1.76 -10.50
CA PHE A 66 1.32 0.42 -10.37
C PHE A 66 2.29 -0.57 -9.73
N GLN A 67 3.60 -0.35 -9.79
CA GLN A 67 4.56 -1.32 -9.29
C GLN A 67 4.89 -1.06 -7.82
N GLY A 68 4.87 0.20 -7.40
CA GLY A 68 5.31 0.61 -6.07
C GLY A 68 6.82 0.71 -6.04
N GLU A 69 7.37 1.88 -6.31
CA GLU A 69 8.83 2.11 -6.33
C GLU A 69 9.41 2.27 -4.91
N CYS A 70 8.57 2.56 -3.93
CA CYS A 70 8.92 2.76 -2.52
C CYS A 70 8.38 1.61 -1.66
N GLU A 71 8.88 0.40 -1.91
CA GLU A 71 8.54 -0.81 -1.15
C GLU A 71 9.51 -1.06 0.02
N VAL A 72 8.98 -1.64 1.10
CA VAL A 72 9.75 -2.22 2.19
C VAL A 72 9.25 -3.64 2.41
N ASP A 73 10.13 -4.60 2.11
CA ASP A 73 9.85 -6.02 2.27
C ASP A 73 10.95 -6.71 3.10
N ILE A 74 10.62 -7.87 3.68
CA ILE A 74 11.53 -8.59 4.57
C ILE A 74 12.78 -9.17 3.88
N GLU A 75 12.72 -9.47 2.59
CA GLU A 75 13.88 -9.90 1.80
C GLU A 75 14.77 -8.70 1.48
N GLY A 76 14.19 -7.60 1.00
CA GLY A 76 14.90 -6.35 0.72
C GLY A 76 15.55 -5.74 1.96
N ALA A 77 14.93 -5.88 3.14
CA ALA A 77 15.48 -5.46 4.42
C ALA A 77 16.51 -6.45 5.01
N GLY A 78 16.70 -7.64 4.42
CA GLY A 78 17.64 -8.66 4.88
C GLY A 78 17.28 -9.27 6.23
N VAL A 79 15.98 -9.50 6.47
CA VAL A 79 15.43 -10.04 7.72
C VAL A 79 14.43 -11.17 7.49
N ALA A 80 14.42 -11.78 6.30
CA ALA A 80 13.50 -12.85 5.93
C ALA A 80 13.57 -14.05 6.89
N GLU A 81 14.76 -14.37 7.40
CA GLU A 81 14.98 -15.44 8.38
C GLU A 81 14.43 -15.15 9.78
N ARG A 82 13.94 -13.92 10.01
CA ARG A 82 13.40 -13.46 11.30
C ARG A 82 11.87 -13.40 11.32
N TYR A 83 11.21 -13.63 10.19
CA TYR A 83 9.75 -13.61 10.03
C TYR A 83 9.27 -14.94 9.44
N GLY A 84 8.45 -15.69 10.19
CA GLY A 84 7.99 -16.99 9.73
C GLY A 84 7.15 -17.75 10.75
N PRO A 85 6.58 -18.92 10.39
CA PRO A 85 5.78 -19.72 11.30
C PRO A 85 6.67 -20.66 12.14
N GLY A 86 6.85 -20.34 13.42
CA GLY A 86 7.65 -21.17 14.34
C GLY A 86 8.35 -20.37 15.43
N GLU A 87 8.78 -21.03 16.50
CA GLU A 87 9.49 -20.37 17.62
C GLU A 87 10.94 -20.00 17.26
N GLU A 88 11.43 -20.44 16.10
CA GLU A 88 12.74 -20.08 15.56
C GLU A 88 12.80 -18.68 14.94
N PHE A 89 11.63 -18.06 14.68
CA PHE A 89 11.53 -16.72 14.12
C PHE A 89 11.29 -15.69 15.23
N ASP A 90 11.91 -14.51 15.10
CA ASP A 90 11.65 -13.39 16.02
C ASP A 90 10.18 -12.94 15.96
N ILE A 91 9.60 -12.94 14.75
CA ILE A 91 8.17 -12.77 14.52
C ILE A 91 7.58 -14.12 14.12
N ASN A 92 7.08 -14.85 15.12
CA ASN A 92 6.36 -16.10 14.89
C ASN A 92 4.94 -15.81 14.37
N THR A 93 4.70 -16.05 13.09
CA THR A 93 3.42 -15.77 12.43
C THR A 93 2.29 -16.74 12.81
N LEU A 94 2.57 -17.77 13.63
CA LEU A 94 1.53 -18.60 14.27
C LEU A 94 0.95 -17.97 15.55
N LYS A 95 1.51 -16.84 15.98
CA LYS A 95 1.06 -16.05 17.14
C LYS A 95 0.72 -14.63 16.70
N PRO A 96 -0.15 -13.92 17.44
CA PRO A 96 -0.37 -12.49 17.21
C PRO A 96 0.93 -11.70 17.36
N PHE A 97 1.10 -10.65 16.56
CA PHE A 97 2.18 -9.68 16.65
C PHE A 97 1.64 -8.30 16.29
N ASN A 98 2.42 -7.25 16.57
CA ASN A 98 2.07 -5.87 16.25
C ASN A 98 2.87 -5.39 15.06
N VAL A 99 2.22 -4.62 14.19
CA VAL A 99 2.84 -3.86 13.10
C VAL A 99 2.62 -2.39 13.39
N ARG A 100 3.68 -1.60 13.33
CA ARG A 100 3.65 -0.14 13.45
C ARG A 100 4.28 0.47 12.21
N ILE A 101 3.60 1.47 11.63
CA ILE A 101 4.14 2.30 10.55
C ILE A 101 4.39 3.70 11.09
N ASP A 102 5.63 4.18 10.95
CA ASP A 102 6.00 5.55 11.22
C ASP A 102 6.18 6.29 9.88
N TYR A 103 5.32 7.28 9.61
CA TYR A 103 5.39 8.07 8.37
C TYR A 103 6.39 9.21 8.50
N HIS A 104 7.29 9.33 7.53
CA HIS A 104 8.29 10.38 7.47
C HIS A 104 7.82 11.49 6.54
N LYS A 105 7.91 12.75 7.00
CA LYS A 105 7.48 13.91 6.21
C LYS A 105 8.59 14.93 6.01
N TYR A 106 8.55 15.61 4.86
CA TYR A 106 9.35 16.80 4.55
C TYR A 106 8.45 17.81 3.83
N ASP A 107 8.40 19.06 4.33
CA ASP A 107 7.50 20.11 3.81
C ASP A 107 6.07 19.63 3.53
N ASP A 108 5.49 18.91 4.50
CA ASP A 108 4.15 18.28 4.48
C ASP A 108 3.90 17.20 3.41
N ASN A 109 4.95 16.79 2.70
CA ASN A 109 4.91 15.64 1.79
C ASN A 109 5.40 14.38 2.50
N LEU A 110 4.77 13.25 2.21
CA LEU A 110 5.27 11.92 2.59
C LEU A 110 6.54 11.63 1.78
N VAL A 111 7.65 11.39 2.46
CA VAL A 111 8.96 11.12 1.82
C VAL A 111 9.51 9.74 2.15
N GLY A 112 8.82 8.99 3.00
CA GLY A 112 9.20 7.64 3.36
C GLY A 112 8.42 7.17 4.57
N TYR A 113 8.73 5.96 5.01
CA TYR A 113 8.12 5.36 6.18
C TYR A 113 9.06 4.32 6.78
N THR A 114 8.74 3.86 7.98
CA THR A 114 9.40 2.73 8.62
C THR A 114 8.36 1.76 9.14
N THR A 115 8.53 0.49 8.78
CA THR A 115 7.70 -0.61 9.30
C THR A 115 8.45 -1.30 10.44
N THR A 116 7.82 -1.35 11.62
CA THR A 116 8.34 -2.06 12.79
C THR A 116 7.40 -3.19 13.17
N MET A 117 7.93 -4.40 13.32
CA MET A 117 7.21 -5.56 13.84
C MET A 117 7.69 -5.91 15.24
N SER A 118 6.77 -6.34 16.11
CA SER A 118 7.11 -6.79 17.46
C SER A 118 6.16 -7.85 17.96
N GLN A 119 6.68 -8.84 18.68
CA GLN A 119 5.93 -9.89 19.36
C GLN A 119 6.38 -10.03 20.82
#